data_AF-A0AB35MQI0-F1
#
_entry.id   AF-A0AB35MQI0-F1
#
_cell.length_a   1.000
_cell.length_b   1.000
_cell.length_c   1.000
_cell.angle_alpha   90.00
_cell.angle_beta   90.00
_cell.angle_gamma   90.00
#
_symmetry.space_group_name_H-M   'P 1'
#
loop_
_entity.id
_entity.type
_entity.pdbx_description
1 polymer ?
#
loop_
_entity_poly.entity_id
_entity_poly.type
_entity_poly.pdbx_seq_one_letter_code
_entity_poly.pdbx_strand_id
1 'polypeptide(L)'
;MSITKTKNGTYRLRIYVPEEVKSSLGINKKVIEKRFKLRSEAKKYELELQNKIDKILSGESTKLETNGSILFSDFYHNVWWESYKAGQTTSTTKPPSQATIDGTEIVFRKHILPLLGNYSIDFLNQNKQVILNLLTQKAEEYANFKVIRSYVNSIFDWAEELEYIETNRLSKTISRIKATKKIKLQESKNDEDLYLSQSELQAWFTAFEEDLENDKLLFKDYVLFYTTFFLGDRKSESYALQWKHINLKKQEIQLVKALDKYKNPKSTKGNKRTTFHIPIELTDLLCAWKKQQKLELAKFNIIQSDEQYVFTYIDTKGNVNSPLHADYLNNKMKSVERRHKELTHATPHKLRHTGATLAKQFGTSLEDISEALTHSDTLTTKTYVNTSNVIPMAVGEIAYRNLKK
;
A
#
# COMPACT_ATOMS: atom_id res chain seq x y z
N MET A 1 -8.38 49.01 23.42
CA MET A 1 -8.54 48.51 22.04
C MET A 1 -8.13 47.05 22.00
N SER A 2 -9.01 46.18 21.53
CA SER A 2 -8.79 44.75 21.30
C SER A 2 -7.73 44.47 20.23
N ILE A 3 -7.62 45.32 19.20
CA ILE A 3 -6.65 45.20 18.10
C ILE A 3 -5.51 46.21 18.26
N THR A 4 -4.27 45.73 18.20
CA THR A 4 -3.04 46.53 18.33
C THR A 4 -2.06 46.20 17.19
N LYS A 5 -1.50 47.21 16.50
CA LYS A 5 -0.49 47.00 15.46
C LYS A 5 0.86 46.66 16.12
N THR A 6 1.52 45.60 15.65
CA THR A 6 2.81 45.14 16.18
C THR A 6 3.98 45.79 15.42
N LYS A 7 5.18 45.73 16.00
CA LYS A 7 6.42 46.23 15.37
C LYS A 7 6.73 45.57 14.03
N ASN A 8 6.22 44.36 13.78
CA ASN A 8 6.45 43.59 12.56
C ASN A 8 5.34 43.81 11.51
N GLY A 9 4.53 44.86 11.64
CA GLY A 9 3.48 45.21 10.67
C GLY A 9 2.19 44.39 10.75
N THR A 10 2.11 43.37 11.61
CA THR A 10 0.89 42.55 11.82
C THR A 10 -0.02 43.14 12.91
N TYR A 11 -1.28 42.71 12.97
CA TYR A 11 -2.27 43.16 13.93
C TYR A 11 -2.54 42.08 14.98
N ARG A 12 -2.26 42.37 16.25
CA ARG A 12 -2.55 41.50 17.40
C ARG A 12 -3.94 41.82 17.96
N LEU A 13 -4.79 40.81 17.97
CA LEU A 13 -6.12 40.84 18.58
C LEU A 13 -6.10 40.14 19.94
N ARG A 14 -6.64 40.79 20.97
CA ARG A 14 -6.87 40.22 22.32
C ARG A 14 -8.33 40.38 22.69
N ILE A 15 -9.02 39.26 22.94
CA ILE A 15 -10.43 39.24 23.33
C ILE A 15 -10.57 38.47 24.64
N TYR A 16 -11.27 39.08 25.59
CA TYR A 16 -11.61 38.46 26.86
C TYR A 16 -12.81 37.54 26.69
N VAL A 17 -12.73 36.35 27.29
CA VAL A 17 -13.81 35.35 27.24
C VAL A 17 -14.44 35.24 28.63
N PRO A 18 -15.73 35.59 28.79
CA PRO A 18 -16.46 35.42 30.05
C PRO A 18 -16.44 33.97 30.55
N GLU A 19 -16.42 33.75 31.87
CA GLU A 19 -16.36 32.39 32.43
C GLU A 19 -17.57 31.54 32.05
N GLU A 20 -18.76 32.13 31.93
CA GLU A 20 -19.99 31.39 31.64
C GLU A 20 -19.99 30.73 30.26
N VAL A 21 -19.23 31.28 29.30
CA VAL A 21 -19.20 30.80 27.90
C VAL A 21 -18.02 29.88 27.60
N LYS A 22 -17.07 29.71 28.52
CA LYS A 22 -15.83 28.95 28.27
C LYS A 22 -16.06 27.47 27.99
N SER A 23 -16.94 26.84 28.77
CA SER A 23 -17.31 25.44 28.59
C SER A 23 -18.01 25.21 27.26
N SER A 24 -18.88 26.15 26.85
CA SER A 24 -19.62 26.09 25.59
C SER A 24 -18.75 26.40 24.36
N LEU A 25 -17.71 27.22 24.52
CA LEU A 25 -16.73 27.53 23.46
C LEU A 25 -15.55 26.55 23.40
N GLY A 26 -15.44 25.60 24.34
CA GLY A 26 -14.29 24.69 24.43
C GLY A 26 -12.96 25.38 24.75
N ILE A 27 -12.99 26.60 25.29
CA ILE A 27 -11.80 27.45 25.50
C ILE A 27 -11.52 27.60 26.98
N ASN A 28 -10.39 27.04 27.43
CA ASN A 28 -9.99 27.08 28.84
C ASN A 28 -9.20 28.36 29.24
N LYS A 29 -8.98 29.29 28.31
CA LYS A 29 -8.17 30.50 28.52
C LYS A 29 -9.06 31.73 28.75
N LYS A 30 -8.68 32.61 29.69
CA LYS A 30 -9.38 33.89 29.96
C LYS A 30 -9.27 34.90 28.82
N VAL A 31 -8.24 34.80 27.99
CA VAL A 31 -8.00 35.70 26.85
C VAL A 31 -7.58 34.88 25.63
N ILE A 32 -8.24 35.13 24.51
CA ILE A 32 -7.83 34.64 23.19
C ILE A 32 -6.95 35.70 22.56
N GLU A 33 -5.73 35.29 22.19
CA GLU A 33 -4.78 36.13 21.47
C GLU A 33 -4.50 35.52 20.09
N LYS A 34 -4.77 36.28 19.01
CA LYS A 34 -4.46 35.91 17.62
C LYS A 34 -3.76 37.07 16.90
N ARG A 35 -2.99 36.75 15.85
CA ARG A 35 -2.30 37.72 15.01
C ARG A 35 -2.78 37.60 13.56
N PHE A 36 -3.02 38.74 12.93
CA PHE A 36 -3.53 38.83 11.56
C PHE A 36 -2.61 39.71 10.70
N LYS A 37 -2.60 39.45 9.39
CA LYS A 37 -1.83 40.28 8.44
C LYS A 37 -2.55 41.59 8.18
N LEU A 38 -3.88 41.56 8.06
CA LEU A 38 -4.71 42.75 7.81
C LEU A 38 -5.54 43.13 9.03
N ARG A 39 -5.78 44.44 9.21
CA ARG A 39 -6.65 44.95 10.29
C ARG A 39 -8.10 44.55 10.10
N SER A 40 -8.56 44.45 8.85
CA SER A 40 -9.92 44.04 8.48
C SER A 40 -10.22 42.61 8.91
N GLU A 41 -9.28 41.68 8.71
CA GLU A 41 -9.39 40.28 9.16
C GLU A 41 -9.49 40.19 10.69
N ALA A 42 -8.65 40.94 11.40
CA ALA A 42 -8.70 41.00 12.87
C ALA A 42 -10.06 41.51 13.36
N LYS A 43 -10.63 42.52 12.68
CA LYS A 43 -11.92 43.10 13.03
C LYS A 43 -13.10 42.17 12.70
N LYS A 44 -13.01 41.43 11.60
CA LYS A 44 -14.02 40.42 11.23
C LYS A 44 -14.04 39.27 12.25
N TYR A 45 -12.88 38.75 12.61
CA TYR A 45 -12.76 37.69 13.61
C TYR A 45 -13.23 38.17 15.00
N GLU A 46 -12.93 39.43 15.36
CA GLU A 46 -13.43 40.02 16.60
C GLU A 46 -14.95 40.05 16.66
N LEU A 47 -15.59 40.53 15.59
CA LEU A 47 -17.04 40.62 15.49
C LEU A 47 -17.70 39.23 15.53
N GLU A 48 -17.14 38.26 14.80
CA GLU A 48 -17.63 36.88 14.80
C GLU A 48 -17.55 36.24 16.20
N LEU A 49 -16.46 36.47 16.93
CA LEU A 49 -16.30 35.92 18.26
C LEU A 49 -17.20 36.63 19.29
N GLN A 50 -17.39 37.95 19.20
CA GLN A 50 -18.34 38.68 20.04
C GLN A 50 -19.76 38.19 19.80
N ASN A 51 -20.19 38.07 18.55
CA ASN A 51 -21.50 37.51 18.21
C ASN A 51 -21.68 36.08 18.75
N LYS A 52 -20.62 35.26 18.77
CA LYS A 52 -20.65 33.92 19.39
C LYS A 52 -20.83 34.00 20.90
N ILE A 53 -20.12 34.88 21.58
CA ILE A 53 -20.25 35.09 23.03
C ILE A 53 -21.66 35.57 23.37
N ASP A 54 -22.17 36.55 22.63
CA ASP A 54 -23.49 37.15 22.87
C ASP A 54 -24.63 36.15 22.65
N LYS A 55 -24.53 35.29 21.62
CA LYS A 55 -25.50 34.21 21.37
C LYS A 55 -25.52 33.13 22.45
N ILE A 56 -24.37 32.80 23.04
CA ILE A 56 -24.29 31.83 24.14
C ILE A 56 -24.88 32.45 25.42
N LEU A 57 -24.61 33.74 25.68
CA LEU A 57 -25.14 34.45 26.84
C LEU A 57 -26.67 34.68 26.75
N SER A 58 -27.23 34.80 25.54
CA SER A 58 -28.68 34.96 25.34
C SER A 58 -29.49 33.67 25.47
N GLY A 59 -28.86 32.52 25.77
CA GLY A 59 -29.54 31.24 25.95
C GLY A 59 -30.02 30.59 24.65
N GLU A 60 -29.66 31.14 23.48
CA GLU A 60 -29.83 30.45 22.22
C GLU A 60 -28.82 29.30 22.15
N SER A 61 -29.33 28.06 22.06
CA SER A 61 -28.47 26.89 21.89
C SER A 61 -27.65 27.06 20.62
N THR A 62 -26.37 27.40 20.76
CA THR A 62 -25.42 27.51 19.67
C THR A 62 -25.08 26.13 19.11
N LYS A 63 -25.98 25.55 18.31
CA LYS A 63 -25.51 24.81 17.16
C LYS A 63 -25.03 25.88 16.19
N LEU A 64 -23.71 26.02 16.05
CA LEU A 64 -23.15 26.68 14.88
C LEU A 64 -23.89 26.14 13.65
N GLU A 65 -24.29 27.01 12.73
CA GLU A 65 -24.65 26.60 11.37
C GLU A 65 -23.38 26.07 10.70
N THR A 66 -22.86 24.94 11.18
CA THR A 66 -21.87 24.18 10.45
C THR A 66 -22.61 23.43 9.36
N ASN A 67 -22.02 23.37 8.17
CA ASN A 67 -22.51 22.52 7.09
C ASN A 67 -22.38 21.01 7.42
N GLY A 68 -22.15 20.64 8.69
CA GLY A 68 -22.04 19.25 9.16
C GLY A 68 -23.33 18.44 9.03
N SER A 69 -24.45 19.08 8.69
CA SER A 69 -25.67 18.39 8.22
C SER A 69 -25.48 17.68 6.88
N ILE A 70 -24.42 18.00 6.13
CA ILE A 70 -24.04 17.31 4.89
C ILE A 70 -23.94 15.80 5.14
N LEU A 71 -24.48 15.02 4.20
CA LEU A 71 -24.36 13.57 4.22
C LEU A 71 -22.90 13.16 4.05
N PHE A 72 -22.51 12.04 4.66
CA PHE A 72 -21.18 11.47 4.52
C PHE A 72 -20.84 11.20 3.06
N SER A 73 -21.81 10.73 2.26
CA SER A 73 -21.65 10.53 0.81
C SER A 73 -21.31 11.83 0.09
N ASP A 74 -22.03 12.90 0.40
CA ASP A 74 -21.87 14.19 -0.27
C ASP A 74 -20.56 14.86 0.13
N PHE A 75 -20.17 14.74 1.40
CA PHE A 75 -18.86 15.20 1.85
C PHE A 75 -17.73 14.43 1.15
N TYR A 76 -17.86 13.10 1.02
CA TYR A 76 -16.89 12.30 0.26
C TYR A 76 -16.77 12.78 -1.19
N HIS A 77 -17.87 12.88 -1.92
CA HIS A 77 -17.85 13.20 -3.35
C HIS A 77 -17.46 14.65 -3.65
N ASN A 78 -18.00 15.60 -2.89
CA ASN A 78 -17.90 17.02 -3.23
C ASN A 78 -16.74 17.74 -2.53
N VAL A 79 -16.22 17.17 -1.43
CA VAL A 79 -15.24 17.86 -0.58
C VAL A 79 -13.96 17.04 -0.43
N TRP A 80 -14.05 15.79 0.00
CA TRP A 80 -12.87 15.01 0.36
C TRP A 80 -12.13 14.39 -0.85
N TRP A 81 -12.85 13.94 -1.88
CA TRP A 81 -12.26 13.13 -2.95
C TRP A 81 -11.19 13.84 -3.77
N GLU A 82 -11.45 15.08 -4.22
CA GLU A 82 -10.47 15.85 -4.98
C GLU A 82 -9.26 16.22 -4.12
N SER A 83 -9.48 16.62 -2.86
CA SER A 83 -8.41 16.89 -1.90
C SER A 83 -7.56 15.65 -1.62
N TYR A 84 -8.16 14.46 -1.54
CA TYR A 84 -7.44 13.20 -1.38
C TYR A 84 -6.55 12.90 -2.59
N LYS A 85 -7.08 13.02 -3.82
CA LYS A 85 -6.30 12.82 -5.05
C LYS A 85 -5.13 13.82 -5.14
N ALA A 86 -5.33 15.05 -4.67
CA ALA A 86 -4.28 16.06 -4.57
C ALA A 86 -3.27 15.81 -3.43
N GLY A 87 -3.50 14.80 -2.57
CA GLY A 87 -2.64 14.44 -1.46
C GLY A 87 -2.82 15.28 -0.19
N GLN A 88 -3.84 16.15 -0.14
CA GLN A 88 -4.05 17.11 0.95
C GLN A 88 -4.57 16.46 2.25
N THR A 89 -5.25 15.32 2.14
CA THR A 89 -5.91 14.65 3.27
C THR A 89 -5.05 13.54 3.91
N THR A 90 -3.76 13.50 3.57
CA THR A 90 -2.81 12.48 4.01
C THR A 90 -1.51 13.12 4.48
N SER A 91 -0.79 12.45 5.37
CA SER A 91 0.53 12.90 5.86
C SER A 91 1.68 12.54 4.92
N THR A 92 1.41 11.94 3.76
CA THR A 92 2.45 11.50 2.83
C THR A 92 2.98 12.66 2.00
N THR A 93 4.29 12.69 1.76
CA THR A 93 4.98 13.76 1.01
C THR A 93 4.63 13.80 -0.48
N LYS A 94 3.96 12.78 -1.01
CA LYS A 94 3.55 12.70 -2.41
C LYS A 94 2.07 12.36 -2.50
N PRO A 95 1.36 12.89 -3.52
CA PRO A 95 0.00 12.46 -3.83
C PRO A 95 -0.08 10.95 -4.07
N PRO A 96 -1.26 10.34 -3.82
CA PRO A 96 -1.47 8.91 -4.05
C PRO A 96 -1.28 8.55 -5.53
N SER A 97 -0.72 7.37 -5.79
CA SER A 97 -0.64 6.85 -7.17
C SER A 97 -2.01 6.53 -7.73
N GLN A 98 -2.16 6.47 -9.06
CA GLN A 98 -3.44 6.10 -9.69
C GLN A 98 -3.98 4.75 -9.18
N ALA A 99 -3.11 3.75 -8.99
CA ALA A 99 -3.51 2.46 -8.45
C ALA A 99 -4.03 2.55 -7.00
N THR A 100 -3.49 3.49 -6.22
CA THR A 100 -3.98 3.80 -4.87
C THR A 100 -5.35 4.47 -4.95
N ILE A 101 -5.52 5.46 -5.83
CA ILE A 101 -6.79 6.15 -6.06
C ILE A 101 -7.90 5.15 -6.40
N ASP A 102 -7.70 4.31 -7.42
CA ASP A 102 -8.66 3.26 -7.81
C ASP A 102 -8.97 2.31 -6.63
N GLY A 103 -7.95 1.93 -5.87
CA GLY A 103 -8.11 1.08 -4.69
C GLY A 103 -8.95 1.75 -3.60
N THR A 104 -8.72 3.03 -3.34
CA THR A 104 -9.48 3.83 -2.37
C THR A 104 -10.93 3.96 -2.80
N GLU A 105 -11.19 4.29 -4.06
CA GLU A 105 -12.54 4.38 -4.62
C GLU A 105 -13.31 3.06 -4.43
N ILE A 106 -12.66 1.92 -4.71
CA ILE A 106 -13.25 0.60 -4.49
C ILE A 106 -13.60 0.39 -3.01
N VAL A 107 -12.72 0.78 -2.09
CA VAL A 107 -12.98 0.65 -0.64
C VAL A 107 -14.16 1.51 -0.22
N PHE A 108 -14.24 2.77 -0.68
CA PHE A 108 -15.37 3.63 -0.38
C PHE A 108 -16.67 3.06 -0.93
N ARG A 109 -16.71 2.76 -2.24
CA ARG A 109 -17.89 2.26 -2.93
C ARG A 109 -18.41 0.93 -2.36
N LYS A 110 -17.52 -0.02 -2.04
CA LYS A 110 -17.93 -1.37 -1.59
C LYS A 110 -18.14 -1.48 -0.08
N HIS A 111 -17.55 -0.59 0.72
CA HIS A 111 -17.50 -0.79 2.17
C HIS A 111 -17.88 0.44 2.99
N ILE A 112 -17.42 1.64 2.65
CA ILE A 112 -17.62 2.82 3.51
C ILE A 112 -18.95 3.49 3.20
N LEU A 113 -19.22 3.80 1.93
CA LEU A 113 -20.45 4.50 1.51
C LEU A 113 -21.72 3.69 1.82
N PRO A 114 -21.79 2.36 1.57
CA PRO A 114 -22.95 1.58 1.97
C PRO A 114 -23.21 1.55 3.48
N LEU A 115 -22.15 1.75 4.29
CA LEU A 115 -22.21 1.68 5.75
C LEU A 115 -22.53 3.04 6.39
N LEU A 116 -21.95 4.12 5.87
CA LEU A 116 -21.95 5.43 6.51
C LEU A 116 -22.58 6.55 5.66
N GLY A 117 -22.77 6.32 4.35
CA GLY A 117 -23.11 7.37 3.37
C GLY A 117 -24.36 8.17 3.71
N ASN A 118 -25.40 7.51 4.24
CA ASN A 118 -26.71 8.10 4.52
C ASN A 118 -26.79 8.86 5.85
N TYR A 119 -25.72 8.86 6.64
CA TYR A 119 -25.66 9.65 7.88
C TYR A 119 -25.01 11.00 7.60
N SER A 120 -25.42 12.04 8.33
CA SER A 120 -24.69 13.30 8.30
C SER A 120 -23.36 13.20 9.05
N ILE A 121 -22.39 14.02 8.64
CA ILE A 121 -21.08 14.11 9.30
C ILE A 121 -21.25 14.47 10.78
N ASP A 122 -22.09 15.47 11.10
CA ASP A 122 -22.34 15.87 12.49
C ASP A 122 -22.99 14.73 13.29
N PHE A 123 -24.01 14.07 12.76
CA PHE A 123 -24.67 12.95 13.46
C PHE A 123 -23.66 11.88 13.85
N LEU A 124 -22.82 11.42 12.91
CA LEU A 124 -21.81 10.41 13.19
C LEU A 124 -20.78 10.91 14.22
N ASN A 125 -20.36 12.17 14.13
CA ASN A 125 -19.38 12.76 15.05
C ASN A 125 -19.92 12.87 16.49
N GLN A 126 -21.23 13.16 16.66
CA GLN A 126 -21.87 13.22 17.98
C GLN A 126 -22.22 11.83 18.54
N ASN A 127 -22.56 10.86 17.68
CA ASN A 127 -23.08 9.57 18.08
C ASN A 127 -22.01 8.46 18.01
N LYS A 128 -21.04 8.52 18.93
CA LYS A 128 -19.90 7.58 18.99
C LYS A 128 -20.31 6.11 19.01
N GLN A 129 -21.41 5.78 19.69
CA GLN A 129 -21.89 4.40 19.80
C GLN A 129 -22.31 3.82 18.45
N VAL A 130 -22.93 4.64 17.59
CA VAL A 130 -23.37 4.21 16.25
C VAL A 130 -22.15 3.83 15.40
N ILE A 131 -21.16 4.73 15.32
CA ILE A 131 -19.89 4.48 14.62
C ILE A 131 -19.18 3.23 15.17
N LEU A 132 -19.14 3.07 16.49
CA LEU A 132 -18.52 1.90 17.12
C LEU A 132 -19.18 0.60 16.68
N ASN A 133 -20.51 0.52 16.74
CA ASN A 133 -21.25 -0.68 16.37
C ASN A 133 -21.03 -1.04 14.89
N LEU A 134 -21.20 -0.06 13.99
CA LEU A 134 -21.05 -0.25 12.54
C LEU A 134 -19.64 -0.69 12.16
N LEU A 135 -18.60 -0.03 12.69
CA LEU A 135 -17.22 -0.37 12.37
C LEU A 135 -16.73 -1.64 13.05
N THR A 136 -17.25 -1.99 14.23
CA THR A 136 -16.92 -3.25 14.90
C THR A 136 -17.45 -4.44 14.12
N GLN A 137 -18.72 -4.39 13.71
CA GLN A 137 -19.28 -5.40 12.80
C GLN A 137 -18.44 -5.48 11.52
N LYS A 138 -18.06 -4.33 10.93
CA LYS A 138 -17.24 -4.34 9.72
C LYS A 138 -15.86 -4.96 9.92
N ALA A 139 -15.27 -4.82 11.10
CA ALA A 139 -13.98 -5.39 11.44
C ALA A 139 -14.00 -6.92 11.52
N GLU A 140 -15.15 -7.50 11.86
CA GLU A 140 -15.39 -8.95 11.90
C GLU A 140 -15.62 -9.56 10.51
N GLU A 141 -16.16 -8.77 9.58
CA GLU A 141 -16.42 -9.22 8.20
C GLU A 141 -15.20 -9.07 7.29
N TYR A 142 -14.41 -8.00 7.47
CA TYR A 142 -13.44 -7.57 6.47
C TYR A 142 -11.99 -7.55 6.99
N ALA A 143 -11.14 -8.40 6.42
CA ALA A 143 -9.74 -8.53 6.84
C ALA A 143 -8.93 -7.23 6.69
N ASN A 144 -9.22 -6.40 5.69
CA ASN A 144 -8.50 -5.13 5.48
C ASN A 144 -9.17 -3.95 6.20
N PHE A 145 -9.90 -4.20 7.29
CA PHE A 145 -10.59 -3.18 8.09
C PHE A 145 -9.72 -1.99 8.49
N LYS A 146 -8.41 -2.19 8.74
CA LYS A 146 -7.49 -1.08 9.06
C LYS A 146 -7.51 0.03 8.00
N VAL A 147 -7.71 -0.32 6.73
CA VAL A 147 -7.81 0.64 5.61
C VAL A 147 -9.11 1.43 5.69
N ILE A 148 -10.24 0.76 5.92
CA ILE A 148 -11.54 1.40 6.15
C ILE A 148 -11.43 2.40 7.30
N ARG A 149 -10.90 1.96 8.44
CA ARG A 149 -10.71 2.79 9.63
C ARG A 149 -9.85 4.03 9.34
N SER A 150 -8.79 3.89 8.55
CA SER A 150 -7.92 5.00 8.17
C SER A 150 -8.65 6.05 7.34
N TYR A 151 -9.43 5.61 6.33
CA TYR A 151 -10.16 6.53 5.46
C TYR A 151 -11.34 7.21 6.16
N VAL A 152 -12.05 6.47 7.03
CA VAL A 152 -13.09 7.08 7.88
C VAL A 152 -12.47 8.15 8.76
N ASN A 153 -11.32 7.89 9.40
CA ASN A 153 -10.64 8.93 10.19
C ASN A 153 -10.27 10.16 9.34
N SER A 154 -9.69 9.94 8.15
CA SER A 154 -9.28 11.01 7.23
C SER A 154 -10.45 11.90 6.80
N ILE A 155 -11.66 11.34 6.62
CA ILE A 155 -12.87 12.12 6.33
C ILE A 155 -13.18 13.10 7.48
N PHE A 156 -13.18 12.60 8.73
CA PHE A 156 -13.49 13.45 9.89
C PHE A 156 -12.37 14.43 10.23
N ASP A 157 -11.11 14.05 10.05
CA ASP A 157 -9.97 14.98 10.20
C ASP A 157 -10.09 16.13 9.19
N TRP A 158 -10.46 15.83 7.94
CA TRP A 158 -10.66 16.85 6.91
C TRP A 158 -11.90 17.71 7.15
N ALA A 159 -12.97 17.13 7.68
CA ALA A 159 -14.17 17.87 8.07
C ALA A 159 -13.89 18.83 9.24
N GLU A 160 -13.02 18.46 10.17
CA GLU A 160 -12.52 19.35 11.24
C GLU A 160 -11.66 20.48 10.65
N GLU A 161 -10.70 20.15 9.77
CA GLU A 161 -9.82 21.15 9.13
C GLU A 161 -10.62 22.20 8.33
N LEU A 162 -11.71 21.79 7.66
CA LEU A 162 -12.59 22.68 6.90
C LEU A 162 -13.76 23.26 7.72
N GLU A 163 -13.75 23.09 9.04
CA GLU A 163 -14.74 23.64 9.98
C GLU A 163 -16.20 23.16 9.74
N TYR A 164 -16.41 22.01 9.08
CA TYR A 164 -17.71 21.34 8.98
C TYR A 164 -18.15 20.74 10.32
N ILE A 165 -17.16 20.41 11.17
CA ILE A 165 -17.33 20.04 12.57
C ILE A 165 -16.30 20.80 13.39
N GLU A 166 -16.62 21.09 14.65
CA GLU A 166 -15.70 21.79 15.55
C GLU A 166 -14.47 20.97 15.88
N THR A 167 -14.65 19.65 16.07
CA THR A 167 -13.55 18.73 16.35
C THR A 167 -13.90 17.29 15.97
N ASN A 168 -12.90 16.50 15.53
CA ASN A 168 -13.04 15.07 15.32
C ASN A 168 -13.14 14.31 16.66
N ARG A 169 -14.37 14.02 17.09
CA ARG A 169 -14.67 13.30 18.33
C ARG A 169 -14.46 11.78 18.21
N LEU A 170 -14.17 11.28 17.01
CA LEU A 170 -14.16 9.85 16.66
C LEU A 170 -12.76 9.23 16.62
N SER A 171 -11.70 10.02 16.38
CA SER A 171 -10.34 9.50 16.18
C SER A 171 -9.85 8.52 17.26
N LYS A 172 -9.99 8.89 18.54
CA LYS A 172 -9.65 8.01 19.67
C LYS A 172 -10.57 6.78 19.78
N THR A 173 -11.82 6.92 19.38
CA THR A 173 -12.83 5.86 19.47
C THR A 173 -12.57 4.78 18.42
N ILE A 174 -12.45 5.16 17.15
CA ILE A 174 -12.29 4.19 16.05
C ILE A 174 -10.92 3.51 16.07
N SER A 175 -9.86 4.20 16.53
CA SER A 175 -8.50 3.63 16.65
C SER A 175 -8.41 2.42 17.58
N ARG A 176 -9.33 2.31 18.56
CA ARG A 176 -9.41 1.18 19.49
C ARG A 176 -9.97 -0.10 18.87
N ILE A 177 -10.77 0.01 17.80
CA ILE A 177 -11.38 -1.16 17.13
C ILE A 177 -10.28 -2.00 16.49
N LYS A 178 -10.22 -3.28 16.87
CA LYS A 178 -9.24 -4.24 16.35
C LYS A 178 -9.74 -4.87 15.05
N ALA A 179 -8.83 -5.20 14.14
CA ALA A 179 -9.16 -5.89 12.89
C ALA A 179 -9.36 -7.39 13.13
N THR A 180 -10.45 -7.75 13.80
CA THR A 180 -10.74 -9.10 14.32
C THR A 180 -10.71 -10.18 13.23
N LYS A 181 -11.28 -9.92 12.05
CA LYS A 181 -11.22 -10.88 10.93
C LYS A 181 -9.79 -11.20 10.52
N LYS A 182 -8.92 -10.20 10.46
CA LYS A 182 -7.52 -10.37 10.07
C LYS A 182 -6.75 -11.17 11.12
N ILE A 183 -7.00 -10.89 12.39
CA ILE A 183 -6.36 -11.60 13.51
C ILE A 183 -6.75 -13.09 13.47
N LYS A 184 -8.04 -13.41 13.39
CA LYS A 184 -8.53 -14.79 13.26
C LYS A 184 -7.92 -15.53 12.07
N LEU A 185 -7.82 -14.86 10.91
CA LEU A 185 -7.19 -15.42 9.70
C LEU A 185 -5.67 -15.59 9.81
N GLN A 186 -5.00 -14.86 10.71
CA GLN A 186 -3.57 -15.02 10.96
C GLN A 186 -3.32 -16.17 11.94
N GLU A 187 -4.15 -16.28 12.98
CA GLU A 187 -4.09 -17.36 13.97
C GLU A 187 -4.44 -18.72 13.37
N SER A 188 -5.28 -18.76 12.32
CA SER A 188 -5.65 -20.00 11.63
C SER A 188 -4.68 -20.44 10.54
N LYS A 189 -3.59 -19.69 10.28
CA LYS A 189 -2.63 -20.05 9.23
C LYS A 189 -1.56 -20.97 9.78
N ASN A 190 -1.30 -22.07 9.08
CA ASN A 190 -0.12 -22.87 9.33
C ASN A 190 1.06 -22.26 8.56
N ASP A 191 2.22 -22.18 9.22
CA ASP A 191 3.42 -21.58 8.61
C ASP A 191 3.91 -22.38 7.39
N GLU A 192 3.65 -23.69 7.38
CA GLU A 192 3.96 -24.60 6.26
C GLU A 192 3.18 -24.25 4.99
N ASP A 193 1.98 -23.65 5.10
CA ASP A 193 1.18 -23.26 3.94
C ASP A 193 1.74 -22.04 3.18
N LEU A 194 2.70 -21.31 3.81
CA LEU A 194 3.23 -20.04 3.30
C LEU A 194 4.27 -20.23 2.19
N TYR A 195 4.84 -21.42 2.08
CA TYR A 195 5.82 -21.78 1.06
C TYR A 195 5.53 -23.17 0.48
N LEU A 196 6.30 -23.61 -0.50
CA LEU A 196 6.24 -24.97 -1.03
C LEU A 196 7.42 -25.78 -0.45
N SER A 197 7.17 -27.04 -0.15
CA SER A 197 8.25 -28.00 0.07
C SER A 197 9.11 -28.18 -1.20
N GLN A 198 10.28 -28.81 -1.05
CA GLN A 198 11.17 -29.08 -2.18
C GLN A 198 10.49 -29.95 -3.25
N SER A 199 9.71 -30.96 -2.86
CA SER A 199 8.98 -31.83 -3.80
C SER A 199 7.85 -31.10 -4.52
N GLU A 200 7.10 -30.25 -3.82
CA GLU A 200 6.05 -29.44 -4.44
C GLU A 200 6.63 -28.40 -5.40
N LEU A 201 7.77 -27.80 -5.06
CA LEU A 201 8.47 -26.89 -5.96
C LEU A 201 8.99 -27.63 -7.20
N GLN A 202 9.56 -28.83 -7.03
CA GLN A 202 9.98 -29.67 -8.14
C GLN A 202 8.80 -30.01 -9.07
N ALA A 203 7.64 -30.34 -8.51
CA ALA A 203 6.43 -30.61 -9.29
C ALA A 203 6.02 -29.39 -10.15
N TRP A 204 6.15 -28.17 -9.64
CA TRP A 204 5.93 -26.95 -10.43
C TRP A 204 6.89 -26.82 -11.62
N PHE A 205 8.18 -27.14 -11.46
CA PHE A 205 9.13 -27.12 -12.57
C PHE A 205 8.78 -28.17 -13.62
N THR A 206 8.54 -29.41 -13.19
CA THR A 206 8.14 -30.51 -14.08
C THR A 206 6.87 -30.19 -14.84
N ALA A 207 5.84 -29.62 -14.20
CA ALA A 207 4.60 -29.24 -14.86
C ALA A 207 4.80 -28.15 -15.94
N PHE A 208 5.72 -27.20 -15.72
CA PHE A 208 6.08 -26.19 -16.71
C PHE A 208 6.87 -26.77 -17.89
N GLU A 209 7.75 -27.74 -17.64
CA GLU A 209 8.49 -28.49 -18.66
C GLU A 209 7.53 -29.33 -19.51
N GLU A 210 6.67 -30.14 -18.88
CA GLU A 210 5.67 -30.96 -19.57
C GLU A 210 4.70 -30.10 -20.41
N ASP A 211 4.21 -28.99 -19.88
CA ASP A 211 3.33 -28.10 -20.65
C ASP A 211 4.06 -27.45 -21.83
N LEU A 212 5.36 -27.19 -21.74
CA LEU A 212 6.16 -26.68 -22.86
C LEU A 212 6.36 -27.76 -23.93
N GLU A 213 6.73 -28.97 -23.54
CA GLU A 213 6.96 -30.11 -24.45
C GLU A 213 5.68 -30.53 -25.19
N ASN A 214 4.52 -30.37 -24.55
CA ASN A 214 3.22 -30.70 -25.12
C ASN A 214 2.52 -29.50 -25.81
N ASP A 215 3.25 -28.42 -26.13
CA ASP A 215 2.72 -27.21 -26.78
C ASP A 215 1.55 -26.51 -26.04
N LYS A 216 1.40 -26.75 -24.73
CA LYS A 216 0.37 -26.13 -23.87
C LYS A 216 0.85 -24.83 -23.20
N LEU A 217 2.13 -24.53 -23.33
CA LEU A 217 2.80 -23.34 -22.81
C LEU A 217 3.76 -22.79 -23.87
N LEU A 218 3.77 -21.46 -24.05
CA LEU A 218 4.71 -20.82 -24.95
C LEU A 218 6.11 -20.77 -24.31
N PHE A 219 7.16 -20.92 -25.12
CA PHE A 219 8.55 -20.82 -24.64
C PHE A 219 8.83 -19.53 -23.86
N LYS A 220 8.27 -18.40 -24.29
CA LYS A 220 8.31 -17.12 -23.53
C LYS A 220 7.79 -17.26 -22.11
N ASP A 221 6.67 -17.96 -21.92
CA ASP A 221 6.01 -18.08 -20.62
C ASP A 221 6.83 -18.98 -19.69
N TYR A 222 7.47 -20.01 -20.24
CA TYR A 222 8.46 -20.83 -19.56
C TYR A 222 9.66 -19.99 -19.11
N VAL A 223 10.29 -19.25 -20.02
CA VAL A 223 11.45 -18.40 -19.71
C VAL A 223 11.10 -17.32 -18.68
N LEU A 224 9.90 -16.73 -18.75
CA LEU A 224 9.40 -15.76 -17.77
C LEU A 224 9.30 -16.37 -16.37
N PHE A 225 8.79 -17.60 -16.26
CA PHE A 225 8.66 -18.32 -15.00
C PHE A 225 10.02 -18.54 -14.35
N TYR A 226 10.99 -19.10 -15.08
CA TYR A 226 12.35 -19.32 -14.57
C TYR A 226 13.07 -18.01 -14.24
N THR A 227 12.92 -16.97 -15.08
CA THR A 227 13.49 -15.64 -14.80
C THR A 227 12.96 -15.08 -13.48
N THR A 228 11.63 -15.11 -13.28
CA THR A 228 11.00 -14.60 -12.05
C THR A 228 11.42 -15.43 -10.83
N PHE A 229 11.57 -16.75 -10.99
CA PHE A 229 11.99 -17.65 -9.92
C PHE A 229 13.45 -17.41 -9.51
N PHE A 230 14.40 -17.48 -10.45
CA PHE A 230 15.83 -17.35 -10.17
C PHE A 230 16.20 -15.97 -9.61
N LEU A 231 15.56 -14.90 -10.10
CA LEU A 231 15.79 -13.57 -9.56
C LEU A 231 15.13 -13.37 -8.19
N GLY A 232 14.18 -14.24 -7.82
CA GLY A 232 13.36 -14.07 -6.62
C GLY A 232 12.68 -12.70 -6.57
N ASP A 233 12.45 -12.06 -7.73
CA ASP A 233 12.05 -10.67 -7.84
C ASP A 233 10.53 -10.50 -7.63
N ARG A 234 10.05 -9.26 -7.55
CA ARG A 234 8.60 -9.04 -7.69
C ARG A 234 8.33 -9.15 -9.18
N LYS A 235 7.40 -10.00 -9.60
CA LYS A 235 7.01 -10.16 -11.02
C LYS A 235 6.94 -8.87 -11.86
N SER A 236 6.53 -7.73 -11.29
CA SER A 236 6.52 -6.43 -11.98
C SER A 236 7.89 -5.93 -12.42
N GLU A 237 8.97 -6.35 -11.74
CA GLU A 237 10.38 -6.06 -12.03
C GLU A 237 10.81 -6.86 -13.27
N SER A 238 10.58 -8.18 -13.30
CA SER A 238 10.73 -9.03 -14.49
C SER A 238 9.93 -8.53 -15.70
N TYR A 239 8.72 -8.00 -15.48
CA TYR A 239 7.92 -7.44 -16.58
C TYR A 239 8.48 -6.14 -17.14
N ALA A 240 9.28 -5.42 -16.36
CA ALA A 240 9.93 -4.18 -16.77
C ALA A 240 11.33 -4.40 -17.38
N LEU A 241 11.83 -5.64 -17.41
CA LEU A 241 13.14 -5.95 -17.98
C LEU A 241 13.18 -5.59 -19.47
N GLN A 242 14.29 -4.98 -19.87
CA GLN A 242 14.63 -4.64 -21.24
C GLN A 242 15.98 -5.28 -21.57
N TRP A 243 16.24 -5.59 -22.84
CA TRP A 243 17.47 -6.32 -23.21
C TRP A 243 18.77 -5.60 -22.83
N LYS A 244 18.79 -4.27 -22.79
CA LYS A 244 19.93 -3.48 -22.29
C LYS A 244 20.33 -3.77 -20.84
N HIS A 245 19.41 -4.33 -20.06
CA HIS A 245 19.67 -4.69 -18.66
C HIS A 245 20.17 -6.12 -18.49
N ILE A 246 20.36 -6.88 -19.58
CA ILE A 246 20.80 -8.28 -19.54
C ILE A 246 22.14 -8.40 -20.28
N ASN A 247 23.18 -8.78 -19.54
CA ASN A 247 24.47 -9.10 -20.11
C ASN A 247 24.66 -10.62 -20.15
N LEU A 248 24.30 -11.24 -21.27
CA LEU A 248 24.40 -12.69 -21.46
C LEU A 248 25.85 -13.20 -21.40
N LYS A 249 26.85 -12.37 -21.72
CA LYS A 249 28.27 -12.79 -21.67
C LYS A 249 28.80 -12.83 -20.25
N LYS A 250 28.36 -11.90 -19.41
CA LYS A 250 28.72 -11.85 -17.98
C LYS A 250 27.76 -12.61 -17.07
N GLN A 251 26.68 -13.15 -17.63
CA GLN A 251 25.59 -13.78 -16.88
C GLN A 251 25.02 -12.83 -15.82
N GLU A 252 24.73 -11.59 -16.21
CA GLU A 252 24.24 -10.55 -15.28
C GLU A 252 22.87 -10.00 -15.73
N ILE A 253 21.97 -9.76 -14.77
CA ILE A 253 20.71 -9.02 -14.96
C ILE A 253 20.65 -7.84 -14.00
N GLN A 254 20.31 -6.66 -14.52
CA GLN A 254 20.12 -5.44 -13.73
C GLN A 254 18.64 -5.12 -13.52
N LEU A 255 18.16 -5.17 -12.28
CA LEU A 255 16.83 -4.69 -11.90
C LEU A 255 16.87 -3.19 -11.57
N VAL A 256 16.26 -2.39 -12.45
CA VAL A 256 16.25 -0.93 -12.35
C VAL A 256 14.83 -0.36 -12.21
N LYS A 257 13.86 -0.98 -12.88
CA LYS A 257 12.47 -0.52 -12.95
C LYS A 257 11.51 -1.65 -12.64
N ALA A 258 10.26 -1.29 -12.34
CA ALA A 258 9.12 -2.18 -12.28
C ALA A 258 7.96 -1.57 -13.09
N LEU A 259 7.02 -2.40 -13.56
CA LEU A 259 5.78 -1.92 -14.13
C LEU A 259 4.72 -1.75 -13.05
N ASP A 260 3.93 -0.67 -13.14
CA ASP A 260 2.70 -0.55 -12.37
C ASP A 260 1.53 -1.32 -13.01
N LYS A 261 0.34 -1.23 -12.40
CA LYS A 261 -0.88 -1.89 -12.90
C LYS A 261 -1.28 -1.43 -14.31
N TYR A 262 -0.91 -0.22 -14.71
CA TYR A 262 -1.24 0.39 -15.99
C TYR A 262 -0.08 0.29 -16.99
N LYS A 263 0.92 -0.57 -16.69
CA LYS A 263 2.11 -0.80 -17.53
C LYS A 263 3.05 0.40 -17.61
N ASN A 264 2.93 1.38 -16.72
CA ASN A 264 3.87 2.49 -16.65
C ASN A 264 5.13 2.07 -15.90
N PRO A 265 6.32 2.42 -16.41
CA PRO A 265 7.56 2.19 -15.68
C PRO A 265 7.64 3.06 -14.42
N LYS A 266 7.97 2.45 -13.30
CA LYS A 266 8.29 3.12 -12.05
C LYS A 266 9.63 2.62 -11.51
N SER A 267 10.25 3.38 -10.61
CA SER A 267 11.40 2.89 -9.87
C SER A 267 11.02 1.67 -9.03
N THR A 268 11.98 0.78 -8.83
CA THR A 268 11.89 -0.30 -7.83
C THR A 268 11.61 0.28 -6.44
N LYS A 269 11.05 -0.54 -5.55
CA LYS A 269 10.79 -0.09 -4.18
C LYS A 269 12.13 0.27 -3.52
N GLY A 270 12.21 1.50 -2.98
CA GLY A 270 13.44 2.03 -2.39
C GLY A 270 14.46 2.59 -3.39
N ASN A 271 14.11 2.70 -4.69
CA ASN A 271 14.99 3.19 -5.76
C ASN A 271 16.31 2.41 -5.88
N LYS A 272 16.33 1.14 -5.42
CA LYS A 272 17.52 0.29 -5.46
C LYS A 272 17.75 -0.21 -6.89
N ARG A 273 19.00 -0.12 -7.35
CA ARG A 273 19.46 -0.80 -8.56
C ARG A 273 20.23 -2.04 -8.11
N THR A 274 19.82 -3.20 -8.57
CA THR A 274 20.43 -4.47 -8.15
C THR A 274 20.91 -5.22 -9.38
N THR A 275 22.15 -5.69 -9.33
CA THR A 275 22.73 -6.58 -10.34
C THR A 275 22.74 -8.00 -9.79
N PHE A 276 22.12 -8.92 -10.50
CA PHE A 276 22.10 -10.34 -10.19
C PHE A 276 23.07 -11.06 -11.11
N HIS A 277 23.89 -11.95 -10.55
CA HIS A 277 24.53 -13.00 -11.34
C HIS A 277 23.53 -14.14 -11.49
N ILE A 278 23.32 -14.59 -12.72
CA ILE A 278 22.35 -15.63 -13.06
C ILE A 278 23.05 -16.93 -13.46
N PRO A 279 22.43 -18.08 -13.21
CA PRO A 279 23.00 -19.37 -13.59
C PRO A 279 23.05 -19.55 -15.12
N ILE A 280 23.87 -20.49 -15.58
CA ILE A 280 24.06 -20.76 -17.02
C ILE A 280 22.75 -21.23 -17.65
N GLU A 281 21.95 -22.02 -16.94
CA GLU A 281 20.66 -22.54 -17.37
C GLU A 281 19.70 -21.40 -17.74
N LEU A 282 19.61 -20.37 -16.90
CA LEU A 282 18.80 -19.19 -17.20
C LEU A 282 19.39 -18.35 -18.35
N THR A 283 20.72 -18.26 -18.41
CA THR A 283 21.42 -17.53 -19.48
C THR A 283 21.12 -18.13 -20.84
N ASP A 284 21.15 -19.46 -20.95
CA ASP A 284 20.86 -20.19 -22.18
C ASP A 284 19.40 -20.04 -22.60
N LEU A 285 18.47 -20.14 -21.64
CA LEU A 285 17.05 -19.87 -21.88
C LEU A 285 16.81 -18.45 -22.41
N LEU A 286 17.44 -17.44 -21.82
CA LEU A 286 17.33 -16.04 -22.26
C LEU A 286 17.98 -15.83 -23.63
N CYS A 287 19.08 -16.51 -23.92
CA CYS A 287 19.75 -16.45 -25.23
C CYS A 287 18.86 -17.03 -26.33
N ALA A 288 18.27 -18.21 -26.09
CA ALA A 288 17.31 -18.83 -27.00
C ALA A 288 16.07 -17.94 -27.19
N TRP A 289 15.53 -17.39 -26.10
CA TRP A 289 14.38 -16.52 -26.14
C TRP A 289 14.66 -15.22 -26.91
N LYS A 290 15.83 -14.61 -26.74
CA LYS A 290 16.22 -13.41 -27.50
C LYS A 290 16.18 -13.67 -29.00
N LYS A 291 16.69 -14.82 -29.45
CA LYS A 291 16.64 -15.22 -30.87
C LYS A 291 15.21 -15.45 -31.35
N GLN A 292 14.40 -16.18 -30.60
CA GLN A 292 13.00 -16.44 -30.95
C GLN A 292 12.17 -15.15 -31.01
N GLN A 293 12.28 -14.28 -30.00
CA GLN A 293 11.57 -13.01 -29.95
C GLN A 293 11.94 -12.12 -31.15
N LYS A 294 13.21 -12.11 -31.58
CA LYS A 294 13.62 -11.37 -32.77
C LYS A 294 12.88 -11.84 -34.02
N LEU A 295 12.73 -13.16 -34.21
CA LEU A 295 11.99 -13.74 -35.32
C LEU A 295 10.48 -13.46 -35.22
N GLU A 296 9.91 -13.54 -34.02
CA GLU A 296 8.49 -13.24 -33.78
C GLU A 296 8.17 -11.76 -34.06
N LEU A 297 8.98 -10.83 -33.56
CA LEU A 297 8.81 -9.39 -33.77
C LEU A 297 8.99 -8.99 -35.23
N ALA A 298 9.91 -9.64 -35.95
CA ALA A 298 10.13 -9.39 -37.38
C ALA A 298 8.88 -9.68 -38.23
N LYS A 299 8.04 -10.66 -37.84
CA LYS A 299 6.75 -10.94 -38.51
C LYS A 299 5.78 -9.75 -38.47
N PHE A 300 5.98 -8.83 -37.54
CA PHE A 300 5.19 -7.60 -37.38
C PHE A 300 5.97 -6.34 -37.75
N ASN A 301 7.10 -6.48 -38.46
CA ASN A 301 8.00 -5.38 -38.82
C ASN A 301 8.57 -4.61 -37.61
N ILE A 302 8.71 -5.29 -36.46
CA ILE A 302 9.30 -4.71 -35.24
C ILE A 302 10.74 -5.19 -35.12
N ILE A 303 11.68 -4.24 -34.95
CA ILE A 303 13.09 -4.53 -34.74
C ILE A 303 13.33 -4.73 -33.23
N GLN A 304 13.95 -5.85 -32.86
CA GLN A 304 14.42 -6.06 -31.48
C GLN A 304 15.63 -5.17 -31.19
N SER A 305 15.42 -4.09 -30.44
CA SER A 305 16.47 -3.20 -29.94
C SER A 305 16.86 -3.52 -28.48
N ASP A 306 17.81 -2.77 -27.94
CA ASP A 306 18.22 -2.86 -26.54
C ASP A 306 17.14 -2.31 -25.57
N GLU A 307 16.30 -1.40 -26.03
CA GLU A 307 15.12 -0.89 -25.30
C GLU A 307 13.92 -1.85 -25.33
N GLN A 308 13.96 -2.89 -26.16
CA GLN A 308 12.88 -3.84 -26.26
C GLN A 308 12.67 -4.56 -24.93
N TYR A 309 11.42 -4.60 -24.46
CA TYR A 309 11.03 -5.39 -23.30
C TYR A 309 11.29 -6.87 -23.55
N VAL A 310 11.88 -7.54 -22.56
CA VAL A 310 12.24 -8.96 -22.65
C VAL A 310 10.97 -9.80 -22.80
N PHE A 311 9.91 -9.47 -22.09
CA PHE A 311 8.64 -10.18 -22.17
C PHE A 311 7.52 -9.23 -22.59
N THR A 312 6.88 -9.54 -23.71
CA THR A 312 5.72 -8.81 -24.24
C THR A 312 4.64 -9.79 -24.69
N TYR A 313 3.45 -9.28 -24.97
CA TYR A 313 2.34 -10.08 -25.49
C TYR A 313 1.45 -9.25 -26.41
N ILE A 314 0.54 -9.93 -27.12
CA ILE A 314 -0.54 -9.29 -27.85
C ILE A 314 -1.66 -9.04 -26.82
N ASP A 315 -2.01 -7.77 -26.60
CA ASP A 315 -3.04 -7.44 -25.63
C ASP A 315 -4.45 -7.71 -26.16
N THR A 316 -5.47 -7.56 -25.29
CA THR A 316 -6.87 -7.82 -25.66
C THR A 316 -7.44 -6.83 -26.68
N LYS A 317 -6.71 -5.75 -26.98
CA LYS A 317 -7.06 -4.77 -28.01
C LYS A 317 -6.34 -5.08 -29.35
N GLY A 318 -5.56 -6.16 -29.40
CA GLY A 318 -4.77 -6.54 -30.56
C GLY A 318 -3.43 -5.80 -30.68
N ASN A 319 -3.02 -5.02 -29.68
CA ASN A 319 -1.73 -4.33 -29.72
C ASN A 319 -0.60 -5.35 -29.55
N VAL A 320 0.18 -5.53 -30.62
CA VAL A 320 1.37 -6.38 -30.63
C VAL A 320 2.48 -5.74 -29.77
N ASN A 321 3.33 -6.58 -29.19
CA ASN A 321 4.51 -6.16 -28.43
C ASN A 321 4.20 -5.27 -27.19
N SER A 322 3.03 -5.49 -26.58
CA SER A 322 2.63 -4.76 -25.38
C SER A 322 3.36 -5.27 -24.14
N PRO A 323 3.70 -4.41 -23.16
CA PRO A 323 4.20 -4.84 -21.87
C PRO A 323 3.19 -5.74 -21.16
N LEU A 324 3.67 -6.73 -20.40
CA LEU A 324 2.82 -7.71 -19.73
C LEU A 324 1.84 -7.05 -18.74
N HIS A 325 0.63 -7.61 -18.67
CA HIS A 325 -0.36 -7.23 -17.66
C HIS A 325 0.10 -7.68 -16.25
N ALA A 326 -0.28 -6.94 -15.21
CA ALA A 326 0.12 -7.22 -13.82
C ALA A 326 -0.23 -8.65 -13.35
N ASP A 327 -1.29 -9.24 -13.90
CA ASP A 327 -1.74 -10.59 -13.57
C ASP A 327 -1.22 -11.69 -14.51
N TYR A 328 -0.40 -11.36 -15.52
CA TYR A 328 -0.03 -12.28 -16.60
C TYR A 328 0.53 -13.62 -16.09
N LEU A 329 1.60 -13.60 -15.28
CA LEU A 329 2.20 -14.84 -14.75
C LEU A 329 1.26 -15.57 -13.78
N ASN A 330 0.46 -14.85 -12.98
CA ASN A 330 -0.53 -15.52 -12.12
C ASN A 330 -1.54 -16.30 -12.97
N ASN A 331 -1.99 -15.73 -14.09
CA ASN A 331 -2.93 -16.39 -14.99
C ASN A 331 -2.29 -17.60 -15.70
N LYS A 332 -1.00 -17.51 -16.04
CA LYS A 332 -0.24 -18.63 -16.61
C LYS A 332 -0.08 -19.75 -15.60
N MET A 333 0.38 -19.47 -14.38
CA MET A 333 0.47 -20.46 -13.31
C MET A 333 -0.88 -21.11 -13.00
N LYS A 334 -1.98 -20.33 -12.94
CA LYS A 334 -3.34 -20.88 -12.79
C LYS A 334 -3.75 -21.78 -13.96
N SER A 335 -3.25 -21.52 -15.17
CA SER A 335 -3.53 -22.35 -16.32
C SER A 335 -2.80 -23.70 -16.22
N VAL A 336 -1.55 -23.68 -15.79
CA VAL A 336 -0.74 -24.89 -15.51
C VAL A 336 -1.40 -25.71 -14.39
N GLU A 337 -1.72 -25.08 -13.25
CA GLU A 337 -2.45 -25.70 -12.12
C GLU A 337 -3.80 -26.32 -12.51
N ARG A 338 -4.47 -25.78 -13.54
CA ARG A 338 -5.72 -26.40 -14.02
C ARG A 338 -5.49 -27.72 -14.74
N ARG A 339 -4.32 -27.91 -15.37
CA ARG A 339 -3.94 -29.10 -16.12
C ARG A 339 -3.23 -30.14 -15.25
N HIS A 340 -2.53 -29.67 -14.22
CA HIS A 340 -1.71 -30.43 -13.29
C HIS A 340 -2.32 -30.33 -11.89
N LYS A 341 -3.24 -31.25 -11.57
CA LYS A 341 -4.12 -31.17 -10.39
C LYS A 341 -3.44 -31.55 -9.07
N GLU A 342 -2.32 -32.24 -9.18
CA GLU A 342 -1.42 -32.61 -8.10
C GLU A 342 -0.60 -31.42 -7.58
N LEU A 343 -0.56 -30.30 -8.32
CA LEU A 343 0.16 -29.11 -7.88
C LEU A 343 -0.50 -28.45 -6.67
N THR A 344 0.28 -28.27 -5.61
CA THR A 344 -0.09 -27.37 -4.53
C THR A 344 -0.21 -25.94 -5.03
N HIS A 345 -1.31 -25.27 -4.68
CA HIS A 345 -1.60 -23.91 -5.12
C HIS A 345 -0.43 -22.96 -4.83
N ALA A 346 0.02 -22.26 -5.88
CA ALA A 346 1.08 -21.29 -5.79
C ALA A 346 0.81 -20.04 -6.63
N THR A 347 1.46 -18.96 -6.22
CA THR A 347 1.49 -17.70 -6.95
C THR A 347 2.96 -17.29 -7.12
N PRO A 348 3.29 -16.34 -8.02
CA PRO A 348 4.66 -15.84 -8.14
C PRO A 348 5.21 -15.33 -6.81
N HIS A 349 4.33 -14.78 -5.95
CA HIS A 349 4.74 -14.35 -4.62
C HIS A 349 5.05 -15.53 -3.69
N LYS A 350 4.25 -16.60 -3.71
CA LYS A 350 4.52 -17.82 -2.94
C LYS A 350 5.82 -18.49 -3.38
N LEU A 351 6.15 -18.48 -4.67
CA LEU A 351 7.45 -18.97 -5.16
C LEU A 351 8.63 -18.14 -4.64
N ARG A 352 8.49 -16.81 -4.62
CA ARG A 352 9.48 -15.94 -4.00
C ARG A 352 9.67 -16.23 -2.50
N HIS A 353 8.58 -16.47 -1.75
CA HIS A 353 8.64 -16.93 -0.36
C HIS A 353 9.35 -18.28 -0.25
N THR A 354 9.03 -19.20 -1.15
CA THR A 354 9.62 -20.54 -1.21
C THR A 354 11.13 -20.49 -1.40
N GLY A 355 11.62 -19.72 -2.38
CA GLY A 355 13.05 -19.57 -2.60
C GLY A 355 13.77 -19.01 -1.37
N ALA A 356 13.16 -18.03 -0.69
CA ALA A 356 13.71 -17.44 0.53
C ALA A 356 13.80 -18.46 1.69
N THR A 357 12.72 -19.21 1.93
CA THR A 357 12.64 -20.20 3.01
C THR A 357 13.60 -21.36 2.77
N LEU A 358 13.62 -21.91 1.55
CA LEU A 358 14.53 -23.01 1.19
C LEU A 358 16.00 -22.57 1.31
N ALA A 359 16.35 -21.37 0.82
CA ALA A 359 17.71 -20.83 0.97
C ALA A 359 18.12 -20.74 2.46
N LYS A 360 17.19 -20.34 3.35
CA LYS A 360 17.47 -20.34 4.79
C LYS A 360 17.69 -21.75 5.33
N GLN A 361 16.84 -22.70 4.94
CA GLN A 361 16.95 -24.10 5.38
C GLN A 361 18.30 -24.71 4.95
N PHE A 362 18.82 -24.32 3.79
CA PHE A 362 20.16 -24.69 3.33
C PHE A 362 21.31 -23.87 3.94
N GLY A 363 21.04 -23.07 4.99
CA GLY A 363 22.07 -22.40 5.79
C GLY A 363 22.46 -20.99 5.33
N THR A 364 21.77 -20.41 4.34
CA THR A 364 22.05 -19.03 3.89
C THR A 364 21.68 -18.03 5.00
N SER A 365 22.50 -16.98 5.20
CA SER A 365 22.23 -15.98 6.23
C SER A 365 20.96 -15.17 5.92
N LEU A 366 20.33 -14.58 6.94
CA LEU A 366 19.12 -13.77 6.73
C LEU A 366 19.47 -12.49 5.93
N GLU A 367 20.67 -11.99 6.15
CA GLU A 367 21.26 -10.82 5.52
C GLU A 367 21.42 -11.04 4.01
N ASP A 368 22.03 -12.16 3.61
CA ASP A 368 22.23 -12.53 2.20
C ASP A 368 20.88 -12.75 1.50
N ILE A 369 19.92 -13.43 2.15
CA ILE A 369 18.56 -13.61 1.61
C ILE A 369 17.87 -12.25 1.45
N SER A 370 18.04 -11.34 2.42
CA SER A 370 17.46 -10.00 2.37
C SER A 370 18.03 -9.18 1.22
N GLU A 371 19.32 -9.31 0.97
CA GLU A 371 20.01 -8.68 -0.16
C GLU A 371 19.55 -9.25 -1.49
N ALA A 372 19.52 -10.58 -1.64
CA ALA A 372 19.05 -11.28 -2.84
C ALA A 372 17.58 -10.93 -3.18
N LEU A 373 16.72 -10.83 -2.17
CA LEU A 373 15.32 -10.41 -2.36
C LEU A 373 15.16 -8.89 -2.51
N THR A 374 16.24 -8.11 -2.52
CA THR A 374 16.22 -6.64 -2.62
C THR A 374 15.31 -5.97 -1.58
N HIS A 375 15.19 -6.57 -0.39
CA HIS A 375 14.39 -5.99 0.68
C HIS A 375 15.07 -4.74 1.24
N SER A 376 14.26 -3.72 1.57
CA SER A 376 14.74 -2.50 2.20
C SER A 376 14.99 -2.66 3.70
N ASP A 377 14.44 -3.72 4.29
CA ASP A 377 14.45 -3.99 5.73
C ASP A 377 14.49 -5.50 5.96
N THR A 378 15.41 -5.96 6.82
CA THR A 378 15.58 -7.37 7.20
C THR A 378 14.36 -7.90 7.95
N LEU A 379 13.57 -7.03 8.59
CA LEU A 379 12.28 -7.41 9.19
C LEU A 379 11.29 -7.93 8.15
N THR A 380 11.36 -7.39 6.93
CA THR A 380 10.57 -7.92 5.81
C THR A 380 10.99 -9.36 5.54
N THR A 381 12.30 -9.64 5.47
CA THR A 381 12.85 -11.00 5.23
C THR A 381 12.50 -11.98 6.35
N LYS A 382 12.48 -11.55 7.62
CA LYS A 382 11.99 -12.40 8.74
C LYS A 382 10.55 -12.88 8.57
N THR A 383 9.72 -12.12 7.85
CA THR A 383 8.32 -12.52 7.56
C THR A 383 8.24 -13.53 6.40
N TYR A 384 9.30 -13.64 5.58
CA TYR A 384 9.36 -14.58 4.45
C TYR A 384 9.94 -15.91 4.93
N VAL A 385 10.94 -15.83 5.79
CA VAL A 385 11.69 -16.97 6.30
C VAL A 385 10.93 -17.54 7.50
N ASN A 386 9.91 -18.35 7.22
CA ASN A 386 9.11 -19.05 8.24
C ASN A 386 9.79 -20.35 8.67
N THR A 387 11.06 -20.26 9.04
CA THR A 387 11.81 -21.39 9.60
C THR A 387 11.83 -21.26 11.11
N SER A 388 11.61 -22.36 11.84
CA SER A 388 11.86 -22.42 13.27
C SER A 388 13.26 -21.88 13.60
N ASN A 389 13.34 -20.96 14.56
CA ASN A 389 14.63 -20.46 15.04
C ASN A 389 15.36 -21.60 15.79
N VAL A 390 16.14 -22.39 15.06
CA VAL A 390 17.05 -23.35 15.68
C VAL A 390 18.22 -22.55 16.22
N ILE A 391 18.30 -22.44 17.55
CA ILE A 391 19.43 -21.79 18.23
C ILE A 391 20.50 -22.87 18.42
N PRO A 392 21.61 -22.85 17.64
CA PRO A 392 22.59 -23.93 17.67
C PRO A 392 23.34 -24.02 19.00
N MET A 393 23.43 -22.91 19.75
CA MET A 393 24.01 -22.86 21.09
C MET A 393 23.33 -21.74 21.88
N ALA A 394 22.87 -22.05 23.10
CA ALA A 394 22.19 -21.05 23.93
C ALA A 394 23.16 -19.96 24.40
N VAL A 395 22.68 -18.72 24.56
CA VAL A 395 23.53 -17.60 25.03
C VAL A 395 24.13 -17.88 26.41
N GLY A 396 23.38 -18.57 27.28
CA GLY A 396 23.89 -19.01 28.59
C GLY A 396 25.01 -20.05 28.48
N GLU A 397 24.99 -20.92 27.47
CA GLU A 397 26.04 -21.91 27.23
C GLU A 397 27.33 -21.25 26.73
N ILE A 398 27.23 -20.23 25.88
CA ILE A 398 28.36 -19.38 25.47
C ILE A 398 29.00 -18.73 26.70
N ALA A 399 28.18 -18.08 27.55
CA ALA A 399 28.68 -17.43 28.75
C ALA A 399 29.34 -18.45 29.69
N TYR A 400 28.69 -19.59 29.96
CA TYR A 400 29.21 -20.64 30.82
C TYR A 400 30.53 -21.23 30.34
N ARG A 401 30.67 -21.51 29.04
CA ARG A 401 31.93 -22.00 28.47
C ARG A 401 33.07 -20.99 28.57
N ASN A 402 32.76 -19.69 28.55
CA ASN A 402 33.74 -18.62 28.73
C ASN A 402 34.07 -18.31 30.20
N LEU A 403 33.32 -18.86 31.17
CA LEU A 403 33.63 -18.73 32.60
C LEU A 403 34.73 -19.71 33.06
N LYS A 404 34.98 -20.79 32.31
CA LYS A 404 36.08 -21.72 32.61
C LYS A 404 37.34 -21.29 31.86
N LYS A 405 38.09 -20.38 32.48
CA LYS A 405 39.54 -20.23 32.29
C LYS A 405 40.25 -20.63 33.57
#